data_AF-A0A960RP03-F1
#
_entry.id   AF-A0A960RP03-F1
#
_cell.length_a   1.000
_cell.length_b   1.000
_cell.length_c   1.000
_cell.angle_alpha   90.00
_cell.angle_beta   90.00
_cell.angle_gamma   90.00
#
_symmetry.space_group_name_H-M   'P 1'
#
loop_
_entity.id
_entity.type
_entity.pdbx_description
1 polymer ?
#
loop_
_entity_poly.entity_id
_entity_poly.type
_entity_poly.pdbx_seq_one_letter_code
_entity_poly.pdbx_strand_id
1 'polypeptide(L)'
;MDYLKQFLGHINNNNYPSFLNLWEEYCLGDEVDPEEFRRILEASKESLFAQSFGKHVEQGLQLWEKIEDPALAHSIIKLVYDIQTSDSKALIKLAVDYLEKLYEQDPRFVENMRLIGLRDQTECRGVISKYELIRHMVPGNFVFHTAGWGVGEIMDVSFLREQLSLEFDYVSGLKDFSFENAFNTLLPISSDHFLALRFGRPDYLEKQAKENPLEVLRTLLRDLGPQTASDIKDEMCDLVIPADEWVKWWQTARIKLK
;
A
#
# COMPACT_ATOMS: atom_id res chain seq x y z
N MET A 1 -5.38 24.14 -13.78
CA MET A 1 -5.51 23.13 -14.85
C MET A 1 -5.65 21.80 -14.13
N ASP A 2 -6.60 20.94 -14.50
CA ASP A 2 -6.73 19.61 -13.87
C ASP A 2 -5.73 18.69 -14.59
N TYR A 3 -4.49 18.66 -14.10
CA TYR A 3 -3.41 17.86 -14.68
C TYR A 3 -3.72 16.38 -14.53
N LEU A 4 -4.30 15.98 -13.40
CA LEU A 4 -4.70 14.59 -13.16
C LEU A 4 -5.58 14.03 -14.29
N LYS A 5 -6.62 14.77 -14.70
CA LYS A 5 -7.49 14.33 -15.80
C LYS A 5 -6.71 14.11 -17.11
N GLN A 6 -5.72 14.96 -17.39
CA GLN A 6 -4.89 14.83 -18.60
C GLN A 6 -3.95 13.62 -18.51
N PHE A 7 -3.29 13.42 -17.37
CA PHE A 7 -2.45 12.23 -17.11
C PHE A 7 -3.25 10.94 -17.28
N LEU A 8 -4.41 10.84 -16.66
CA LEU A 8 -5.31 9.68 -16.81
C LEU A 8 -5.73 9.50 -18.28
N GLY A 9 -5.99 10.58 -19.00
CA GLY A 9 -6.25 10.55 -20.43
C GLY A 9 -5.11 9.96 -21.25
N HIS A 10 -3.85 10.34 -20.96
CA HIS A 10 -2.69 9.80 -21.66
C HIS A 10 -2.40 8.34 -21.30
N ILE A 11 -2.60 7.94 -20.03
CA ILE A 11 -2.50 6.54 -19.59
C ILE A 11 -3.53 5.68 -20.32
N ASN A 12 -4.80 6.07 -20.30
CA ASN A 12 -5.88 5.31 -20.94
C ASN A 12 -5.70 5.16 -22.46
N ASN A 13 -5.07 6.14 -23.11
CA ASN A 13 -4.78 6.11 -24.54
C ASN A 13 -3.39 5.52 -24.87
N ASN A 14 -2.66 4.99 -23.88
CA ASN A 14 -1.30 4.48 -24.02
C ASN A 14 -0.31 5.46 -24.70
N ASN A 15 -0.50 6.77 -24.49
CA ASN A 15 0.31 7.82 -25.09
C ASN A 15 1.44 8.27 -24.15
N TYR A 16 2.46 7.41 -24.00
CA TYR A 16 3.62 7.69 -23.14
C TYR A 16 4.37 8.99 -23.50
N PRO A 17 4.62 9.34 -24.79
CA PRO A 17 5.33 10.58 -25.10
C PRO A 17 4.60 11.84 -24.60
N SER A 18 3.28 11.90 -24.75
CA SER A 18 2.51 13.06 -24.26
C SER A 18 2.40 13.06 -22.74
N PHE A 19 2.29 11.87 -22.12
CA PHE A 19 2.38 11.72 -20.67
C PHE A 19 3.70 12.29 -20.13
N LEU A 20 4.83 11.94 -20.74
CA LEU A 20 6.15 12.39 -20.28
C LEU A 20 6.33 13.90 -20.47
N ASN A 21 5.93 14.45 -21.61
CA ASN A 21 5.98 15.90 -21.83
C ASN A 21 5.14 16.66 -20.78
N LEU A 22 3.95 16.14 -20.45
CA LEU A 22 3.09 16.71 -19.42
C LEU A 22 3.71 16.59 -18.03
N TRP A 23 4.41 15.49 -17.73
CA TRP A 23 5.15 15.30 -16.48
C TRP A 23 6.28 16.32 -16.33
N GLU A 24 7.06 16.54 -17.39
CA GLU A 24 8.11 17.55 -17.38
C GLU A 24 7.55 18.96 -17.15
N GLU A 25 6.46 19.30 -17.83
CA GLU A 25 5.73 20.57 -17.61
C GLU A 25 5.22 20.68 -16.17
N TYR A 26 4.59 19.63 -15.65
CA TYR A 26 4.04 19.59 -14.29
C TYR A 26 5.12 19.83 -13.24
N CYS A 27 6.27 19.16 -13.40
CA CYS A 27 7.40 19.31 -12.48
C CYS A 27 7.92 20.75 -12.46
N LEU A 28 7.94 21.46 -13.60
CA LEU A 28 8.39 22.86 -13.67
C LEU A 28 7.48 23.85 -12.95
N GLY A 29 6.33 23.42 -12.44
CA GLY A 29 5.42 24.24 -11.66
C GLY A 29 6.01 24.74 -10.33
N ASP A 30 5.57 25.93 -9.91
CA ASP A 30 5.97 26.51 -8.63
C ASP A 30 5.07 26.07 -7.46
N GLU A 31 3.85 25.64 -7.75
CA GLU A 31 2.85 25.17 -6.78
C GLU A 31 2.55 23.68 -7.01
N VAL A 32 2.22 22.97 -5.93
CA VAL A 32 1.81 21.56 -5.97
C VAL A 32 0.50 21.38 -5.22
N ASP A 33 -0.45 20.67 -5.83
CA ASP A 33 -1.55 20.04 -5.11
C ASP A 33 -1.09 18.64 -4.70
N PRO A 34 -0.84 18.37 -3.40
CA PRO A 34 -0.30 17.09 -2.96
C PRO A 34 -1.21 15.90 -3.29
N GLU A 35 -2.54 16.10 -3.27
CA GLU A 35 -3.50 15.04 -3.55
C GLU A 35 -3.50 14.70 -5.04
N GLU A 36 -3.47 15.73 -5.89
CA GLU A 36 -3.31 15.55 -7.34
C GLU A 36 -2.01 14.81 -7.66
N PHE A 37 -0.91 15.24 -7.04
CA PHE A 37 0.40 14.65 -7.25
C PHE A 37 0.44 13.17 -6.83
N ARG A 38 -0.08 12.84 -5.64
CA ARG A 38 -0.18 11.45 -5.18
C ARG A 38 -0.96 10.58 -6.17
N ARG A 39 -2.12 11.07 -6.63
CA ARG A 39 -2.99 10.33 -7.57
C ARG A 39 -2.36 10.14 -8.95
N ILE A 40 -1.57 11.10 -9.43
CA ILE A 40 -0.79 10.95 -10.66
C ILE A 40 0.24 9.82 -10.50
N LEU A 41 0.97 9.79 -9.39
CA LEU A 41 1.96 8.74 -9.13
C LEU A 41 1.31 7.36 -8.96
N GLU A 42 0.21 7.24 -8.21
CA GLU A 42 -0.58 6.01 -8.07
C GLU A 42 -1.01 5.48 -9.44
N ALA A 43 -1.65 6.33 -10.26
CA ALA A 43 -2.09 5.94 -11.60
C ALA A 43 -0.91 5.52 -12.50
N SER A 44 0.24 6.20 -12.35
CA SER A 44 1.45 5.88 -13.12
C SER A 44 2.04 4.53 -12.72
N LYS A 45 2.08 4.23 -11.41
CA LYS A 45 2.56 2.96 -10.84
C LYS A 45 1.74 1.76 -11.32
N GLU A 46 0.42 1.92 -11.39
CA GLU A 46 -0.51 0.86 -11.84
C GLU A 46 -0.60 0.75 -13.37
N SER A 47 0.03 1.65 -14.12
CA SER A 47 -0.01 1.65 -15.58
C SER A 47 1.12 0.87 -16.24
N LEU A 48 0.97 0.59 -17.53
CA LEU A 48 2.04 0.05 -18.38
C LEU A 48 3.28 0.98 -18.47
N PHE A 49 3.18 2.23 -18.01
CA PHE A 49 4.27 3.19 -18.07
C PHE A 49 5.24 3.06 -16.89
N ALA A 50 4.86 2.38 -15.80
CA ALA A 50 5.61 2.39 -14.54
C ALA A 50 7.11 2.17 -14.71
N GLN A 51 7.51 1.15 -15.49
CA GLN A 51 8.91 0.81 -15.72
C GLN A 51 9.68 1.92 -16.47
N SER A 52 9.08 2.50 -17.50
CA SER A 52 9.70 3.56 -18.31
C SER A 52 9.71 4.89 -17.56
N PHE A 53 8.60 5.21 -16.89
CA PHE A 53 8.41 6.42 -16.10
C PHE A 53 9.34 6.48 -14.89
N GLY A 54 9.71 5.33 -14.32
CA GLY A 54 10.65 5.25 -13.19
C GLY A 54 12.00 5.95 -13.40
N LYS A 55 12.41 6.19 -14.65
CA LYS A 55 13.63 6.97 -14.96
C LYS A 55 13.46 8.48 -14.79
N HIS A 56 12.21 8.95 -14.73
CA HIS A 56 11.83 10.36 -14.77
C HIS A 56 11.14 10.82 -13.48
N VAL A 57 10.64 9.88 -12.65
CA VAL A 57 9.89 10.20 -11.43
C VAL A 57 10.68 11.07 -10.43
N GLU A 58 12.01 10.98 -10.45
CA GLU A 58 12.91 11.81 -9.63
C GLU A 58 12.74 13.31 -9.88
N GLN A 59 12.29 13.73 -11.07
CA GLN A 59 12.01 15.14 -11.40
C GLN A 59 10.93 15.75 -10.50
N GLY A 60 10.02 14.93 -9.96
CA GLY A 60 8.95 15.35 -9.07
C GLY A 60 9.41 15.68 -7.65
N LEU A 61 10.66 15.37 -7.27
CA LEU A 61 11.16 15.62 -5.92
C LEU A 61 11.14 17.11 -5.54
N GLN A 62 11.35 18.01 -6.49
CA GLN A 62 11.28 19.45 -6.23
C GLN A 62 9.88 19.94 -5.86
N LEU A 63 8.84 19.25 -6.33
CA LEU A 63 7.47 19.52 -5.90
C LEU A 63 7.21 18.89 -4.53
N TRP A 64 7.71 17.68 -4.30
CA TRP A 64 7.61 16.98 -3.02
C TRP A 64 8.18 17.80 -1.84
N GLU A 65 9.31 18.48 -2.05
CA GLU A 65 9.94 19.34 -1.02
C GLU A 65 9.05 20.50 -0.55
N LYS A 66 8.05 20.89 -1.36
CA LYS A 66 7.12 21.99 -1.06
C LYS A 66 5.88 21.54 -0.27
N ILE A 67 5.72 20.24 -0.04
CA ILE A 67 4.53 19.68 0.62
C ILE A 67 4.64 19.86 2.13
N GLU A 68 3.69 20.60 2.71
CA GLU A 68 3.67 20.88 4.16
C GLU A 68 3.02 19.75 4.99
N ASP A 69 2.03 19.05 4.44
CA ASP A 69 1.36 17.93 5.12
C ASP A 69 2.33 16.73 5.22
N PRO A 70 2.77 16.34 6.43
CA PRO A 70 3.76 15.28 6.59
C PRO A 70 3.24 13.90 6.16
N ALA A 71 1.94 13.63 6.31
CA ALA A 71 1.35 12.36 5.96
C ALA A 71 1.27 12.21 4.43
N LEU A 72 0.84 13.27 3.74
CA LEU A 72 0.84 13.29 2.27
C LEU A 72 2.27 13.24 1.72
N ALA A 73 3.19 14.04 2.27
CA ALA A 73 4.59 14.02 1.89
C ALA A 73 5.19 12.61 2.02
N HIS A 74 4.90 11.91 3.12
CA HIS A 74 5.35 10.53 3.34
C HIS A 74 4.77 9.55 2.31
N SER A 75 3.47 9.64 2.03
CA SER A 75 2.82 8.77 1.03
C SER A 75 3.40 8.97 -0.38
N ILE A 76 3.72 10.21 -0.74
CA ILE A 76 4.24 10.58 -2.07
C ILE A 76 5.69 10.12 -2.23
N ILE A 77 6.57 10.35 -1.25
CA ILE A 77 7.96 9.89 -1.36
C ILE A 77 8.05 8.37 -1.42
N LYS A 78 7.17 7.66 -0.71
CA LYS A 78 7.05 6.20 -0.81
C LYS A 78 6.70 5.77 -2.25
N LEU A 79 5.72 6.42 -2.89
CA LEU A 79 5.37 6.17 -4.28
C LEU A 79 6.54 6.47 -5.24
N VAL A 80 7.27 7.57 -5.03
CA VAL A 80 8.46 7.90 -5.82
C VAL A 80 9.47 6.75 -5.77
N TYR A 81 9.80 6.23 -4.58
CA TYR A 81 10.74 5.10 -4.47
C TYR A 81 10.19 3.78 -5.01
N ASP A 82 8.88 3.53 -4.92
CA ASP A 82 8.27 2.34 -5.51
C ASP A 82 8.34 2.35 -7.05
N ILE A 83 8.24 3.54 -7.66
CA ILE A 83 8.21 3.75 -9.10
C ILE A 83 9.62 3.86 -9.69
N GLN A 84 10.57 4.48 -8.98
CA GLN A 84 11.88 4.81 -9.54
C GLN A 84 12.64 3.58 -10.06
N THR A 85 13.41 3.78 -11.13
CA THR A 85 14.27 2.75 -11.76
C THR A 85 15.68 3.27 -12.09
N SER A 86 16.08 4.43 -11.56
CA SER A 86 17.36 5.07 -11.87
C SER A 86 18.47 4.73 -10.87
N ASP A 87 18.12 4.42 -9.61
CA ASP A 87 19.04 4.21 -8.49
C ASP A 87 20.13 5.28 -8.42
N SER A 88 19.73 6.54 -8.61
CA SER A 88 20.66 7.67 -8.62
C SER A 88 21.32 7.83 -7.24
N LYS A 89 22.58 8.30 -7.23
CA LYS A 89 23.28 8.59 -5.96
C LYS A 89 22.52 9.60 -5.09
N ALA A 90 21.79 10.53 -5.72
CA ALA A 90 20.95 11.50 -5.03
C ALA A 90 19.77 10.82 -4.34
N LEU A 91 19.06 9.92 -5.04
CA LEU A 91 17.96 9.14 -4.46
C LEU A 91 18.44 8.22 -3.33
N ILE A 92 19.58 7.55 -3.48
CA ILE A 92 20.13 6.69 -2.43
C ILE A 92 20.43 7.52 -1.18
N LYS A 93 21.10 8.68 -1.35
CA LYS A 93 21.40 9.57 -0.23
C LYS A 93 20.12 10.08 0.44
N LEU A 94 19.16 10.55 -0.34
CA LEU A 94 17.87 11.02 0.17
C LEU A 94 17.14 9.92 0.95
N ALA A 95 17.19 8.66 0.49
CA ALA A 95 16.54 7.54 1.17
C ALA A 95 17.15 7.30 2.56
N VAL A 96 18.49 7.32 2.64
CA VAL A 96 19.21 7.17 3.90
C VAL A 96 18.85 8.30 4.86
N ASP A 97 19.01 9.55 4.42
CA ASP A 97 18.73 10.74 5.25
C ASP A 97 17.26 10.73 5.74
N TYR A 98 16.34 10.31 4.87
CA TYR A 98 14.91 10.24 5.18
C TYR A 98 14.56 9.14 6.18
N LEU A 99 15.09 7.92 6.00
CA LEU A 99 14.87 6.80 6.91
C LEU A 99 15.54 7.03 8.27
N GLU A 100 16.74 7.63 8.30
CA GLU A 100 17.40 8.05 9.54
C GLU A 100 16.51 9.02 10.32
N LYS A 101 15.99 10.06 9.66
CA LYS A 101 15.10 11.03 10.29
C LYS A 101 13.82 10.41 10.87
N LEU A 102 13.22 9.43 10.17
CA LEU A 102 11.97 8.81 10.61
C LEU A 102 12.16 7.75 11.69
N TYR A 103 13.27 7.02 11.65
CA TYR A 103 13.44 5.78 12.41
C TYR A 103 14.75 5.72 13.19
N GLU A 104 15.36 6.86 13.54
CA GLU A 104 16.58 6.92 14.37
C GLU A 104 16.45 6.16 15.70
N GLN A 105 15.23 6.03 16.24
CA GLN A 105 14.95 5.35 17.51
C GLN A 105 14.66 3.85 17.33
N ASP A 106 14.64 3.34 16.10
CA ASP A 106 14.47 1.92 15.84
C ASP A 106 15.71 1.16 16.35
N PRO A 107 15.58 0.26 17.36
CA PRO A 107 16.72 -0.47 17.91
C PRO A 107 17.41 -1.37 16.88
N ARG A 108 16.74 -1.67 15.75
CA ARG A 108 17.27 -2.49 14.67
C ARG A 108 17.60 -1.68 13.42
N PHE A 109 17.67 -0.36 13.51
CA PHE A 109 17.88 0.53 12.36
C PHE A 109 19.00 0.07 11.43
N VAL A 110 20.21 -0.12 11.97
CA VAL A 110 21.39 -0.54 11.17
C VAL A 110 21.18 -1.92 10.53
N GLU A 111 20.51 -2.84 11.22
CA GLU A 111 20.23 -4.18 10.70
C GLU A 111 19.16 -4.13 9.60
N ASN A 112 18.08 -3.37 9.81
CA ASN A 112 17.00 -3.19 8.86
C ASN A 112 17.51 -2.51 7.58
N MET A 113 18.35 -1.47 7.69
CA MET A 113 19.01 -0.82 6.54
C MET A 113 19.86 -1.80 5.72
N ARG A 114 20.49 -2.79 6.36
CA ARG A 114 21.18 -3.89 5.65
C ARG A 114 20.18 -4.80 4.95
N LEU A 115 19.15 -5.24 5.67
CA LEU A 115 18.17 -6.22 5.19
C LEU A 115 17.36 -5.73 3.98
N ILE A 116 17.12 -4.41 3.87
CA ILE A 116 16.43 -3.82 2.72
C ILE A 116 17.37 -3.49 1.54
N GLY A 117 18.67 -3.82 1.64
CA GLY A 117 19.67 -3.63 0.58
C GLY A 117 20.27 -2.23 0.48
N LEU A 118 19.91 -1.29 1.37
CA LEU A 118 20.34 0.11 1.27
C LEU A 118 21.77 0.34 1.77
N ARG A 119 22.33 -0.59 2.56
CA ARG A 119 23.69 -0.48 3.10
C ARG A 119 24.78 -0.50 2.02
N ASP A 120 24.59 -1.30 0.97
CA ASP A 120 25.56 -1.45 -0.11
C ASP A 120 25.40 -0.38 -1.21
N GLN A 121 24.41 0.52 -1.07
CA GLN A 121 24.16 1.69 -1.94
C GLN A 121 24.02 1.33 -3.43
N THR A 122 23.48 0.15 -3.74
CA THR A 122 23.37 -0.33 -5.13
C THR A 122 21.95 -0.23 -5.70
N GLU A 123 20.92 -0.29 -4.86
CA GLU A 123 19.52 -0.18 -5.27
C GLU A 123 18.72 0.52 -4.17
N CYS A 124 17.84 1.44 -4.57
CA CYS A 124 16.95 2.14 -3.64
C CYS A 124 15.46 1.97 -3.99
N ARG A 125 15.12 1.09 -4.93
CA ARG A 125 13.72 0.85 -5.31
C ARG A 125 12.92 0.27 -4.16
N GLY A 126 11.80 0.93 -3.87
CA GLY A 126 10.85 0.58 -2.82
C GLY A 126 11.42 0.58 -1.41
N VAL A 127 12.59 1.20 -1.16
CA VAL A 127 13.28 1.07 0.14
C VAL A 127 12.47 1.55 1.33
N ILE A 128 11.64 2.58 1.15
CA ILE A 128 10.73 3.04 2.21
C ILE A 128 9.70 1.96 2.52
N SER A 129 9.01 1.46 1.49
CA SER A 129 8.03 0.36 1.61
C SER A 129 8.64 -0.91 2.24
N LYS A 130 9.87 -1.26 1.83
CA LYS A 130 10.63 -2.40 2.39
C LYS A 130 10.93 -2.18 3.87
N TYR A 131 11.35 -0.97 4.26
CA TYR A 131 11.66 -0.63 5.64
C TYR A 131 10.41 -0.68 6.54
N GLU A 132 9.28 -0.20 6.03
CA GLU A 132 8.01 -0.32 6.76
C GLU A 132 7.57 -1.77 6.90
N LEU A 133 7.66 -2.57 5.83
CA LEU A 133 7.30 -3.98 5.89
C LEU A 133 8.18 -4.74 6.88
N ILE A 134 9.50 -4.54 6.88
CA ILE A 134 10.39 -5.28 7.78
C ILE A 134 10.13 -4.96 9.26
N ARG A 135 9.75 -3.73 9.57
CA ARG A 135 9.29 -3.34 10.91
C ARG A 135 7.93 -3.93 11.28
N HIS A 136 7.10 -4.19 10.27
CA HIS A 136 5.79 -4.82 10.42
C HIS A 136 5.89 -6.36 10.56
N MET A 137 7.04 -6.96 10.26
CA MET A 137 7.28 -8.41 10.36
C MET A 137 7.38 -8.86 11.83
N VAL A 138 6.22 -8.96 12.48
CA VAL A 138 6.04 -9.42 13.86
C VAL A 138 4.95 -10.50 13.86
N PRO A 139 5.13 -11.64 14.57
CA PRO A 139 4.09 -12.66 14.67
C PRO A 139 2.74 -12.08 15.15
N GLY A 140 1.65 -12.50 14.51
CA GLY A 140 0.30 -12.00 14.72
C GLY A 140 -0.06 -10.73 13.94
N ASN A 141 0.88 -10.10 13.23
CA ASN A 141 0.57 -9.04 12.27
C ASN A 141 0.08 -9.61 10.95
N PHE A 142 -0.65 -8.79 10.20
CA PHE A 142 -1.28 -9.18 8.94
C PHE A 142 -0.62 -8.51 7.73
N VAL A 143 -0.62 -9.21 6.61
CA VAL A 143 -0.15 -8.71 5.32
C VAL A 143 -1.16 -9.05 4.23
N PHE A 144 -1.14 -8.34 3.11
CA PHE A 144 -1.89 -8.67 1.92
C PHE A 144 -0.92 -9.14 0.82
N HIS A 145 -1.23 -10.27 0.19
CA HIS A 145 -0.41 -10.82 -0.90
C HIS A 145 -0.88 -10.30 -2.27
N THR A 146 -0.04 -9.53 -2.95
CA THR A 146 -0.38 -8.80 -4.19
C THR A 146 -0.68 -9.70 -5.39
N ALA A 147 -0.20 -10.95 -5.39
CA ALA A 147 -0.46 -11.92 -6.46
C ALA A 147 -1.61 -12.91 -6.14
N GLY A 148 -2.51 -12.54 -5.22
CA GLY A 148 -3.84 -13.18 -5.10
C GLY A 148 -3.96 -14.31 -4.09
N TRP A 149 -3.10 -14.39 -3.08
CA TRP A 149 -3.26 -15.36 -1.97
C TRP A 149 -4.17 -14.83 -0.85
N GLY A 150 -4.61 -13.58 -0.97
CA GLY A 150 -5.46 -12.91 0.01
C GLY A 150 -4.64 -12.34 1.17
N VAL A 151 -5.30 -12.17 2.31
CA VAL A 151 -4.64 -11.78 3.56
C VAL A 151 -3.87 -12.95 4.13
N GLY A 152 -2.73 -12.65 4.74
CA GLY A 152 -2.01 -13.62 5.55
C GLY A 152 -1.65 -13.08 6.93
N GLU A 153 -1.55 -13.99 7.89
CA GLU A 153 -1.04 -13.74 9.23
C GLU A 153 0.41 -14.22 9.32
N ILE A 154 1.26 -13.39 9.91
CA ILE A 154 2.65 -13.75 10.18
C ILE A 154 2.67 -14.69 11.37
N MET A 155 3.12 -15.93 11.15
CA MET A 155 3.18 -16.96 12.18
C MET A 155 4.53 -16.98 12.90
N ASP A 156 5.62 -16.78 12.15
CA ASP A 156 6.98 -16.70 12.69
C ASP A 156 7.90 -15.85 11.81
N VAL A 157 8.95 -15.30 12.40
CA VAL A 157 9.95 -14.48 11.71
C VAL A 157 11.36 -14.83 12.20
N SER A 158 12.21 -15.27 11.28
CA SER A 158 13.61 -15.59 11.57
C SER A 158 14.54 -14.64 10.82
N PHE A 159 14.93 -13.55 11.47
CA PHE A 159 15.86 -12.55 10.90
C PHE A 159 17.26 -13.10 10.61
N LEU A 160 17.72 -14.11 11.36
CA LEU A 160 18.98 -14.80 11.07
C LEU A 160 18.93 -15.57 9.74
N ARG A 161 17.75 -16.11 9.40
CA ARG A 161 17.52 -16.84 8.14
C ARG A 161 16.93 -15.95 7.05
N GLU A 162 16.59 -14.70 7.38
CA GLU A 162 15.89 -13.75 6.51
C GLU A 162 14.61 -14.38 5.93
N GLN A 163 13.82 -15.01 6.81
CA GLN A 163 12.63 -15.79 6.45
C GLN A 163 11.40 -15.47 7.33
N LEU A 164 10.22 -15.59 6.71
CA LEU A 164 8.89 -15.51 7.33
C LEU A 164 8.17 -16.84 7.16
N SER A 165 7.32 -17.21 8.11
CA SER A 165 6.29 -18.23 7.92
C SER A 165 4.91 -17.58 8.06
N LEU A 166 4.03 -17.82 7.10
CA LEU A 166 2.71 -17.18 7.00
C LEU A 166 1.61 -18.21 6.75
N GLU A 167 0.40 -17.92 7.23
CA GLU A 167 -0.83 -18.59 6.83
C GLU A 167 -1.70 -17.61 6.03
N PHE A 168 -2.31 -18.06 4.94
CA PHE A 168 -3.05 -17.20 4.00
C PHE A 168 -4.52 -17.64 3.84
N ASP A 169 -5.39 -16.69 3.51
CA ASP A 169 -6.83 -16.90 3.28
C ASP A 169 -7.10 -17.91 2.14
N TYR A 170 -6.50 -17.70 0.97
CA TYR A 170 -6.85 -18.48 -0.23
C TYR A 170 -5.92 -19.65 -0.53
N VAL A 171 -4.90 -19.88 0.30
CA VAL A 171 -3.94 -20.97 0.10
C VAL A 171 -3.70 -21.70 1.41
N SER A 172 -3.96 -23.01 1.41
CA SER A 172 -3.89 -23.82 2.63
C SER A 172 -2.46 -24.11 3.10
N GLY A 173 -2.28 -24.14 4.42
CA GLY A 173 -1.06 -24.53 5.10
C GLY A 173 -0.01 -23.43 5.17
N LEU A 174 0.97 -23.61 6.06
CA LEU A 174 2.06 -22.66 6.26
C LEU A 174 2.90 -22.48 4.99
N LYS A 175 3.27 -21.22 4.73
CA LYS A 175 4.10 -20.80 3.61
C LYS A 175 5.32 -20.07 4.12
N ASP A 176 6.49 -20.55 3.70
CA ASP A 176 7.75 -19.90 4.03
C ASP A 176 8.17 -18.94 2.91
N PHE A 177 8.51 -17.71 3.28
CA PHE A 177 8.96 -16.64 2.39
C PHE A 177 10.37 -16.24 2.78
N SER A 178 11.25 -16.00 1.81
CA SER A 178 12.43 -15.16 2.04
C SER A 178 11.98 -13.70 2.20
N PHE A 179 12.80 -12.87 2.87
CA PHE A 179 12.54 -11.43 2.95
C PHE A 179 12.50 -10.78 1.56
N GLU A 180 13.36 -11.22 0.64
CA GLU A 180 13.33 -10.77 -0.76
C GLU A 180 11.97 -11.03 -1.41
N ASN A 181 11.41 -12.23 -1.26
CA ASN A 181 10.09 -12.54 -1.80
C ASN A 181 9.00 -11.72 -1.10
N ALA A 182 9.10 -11.57 0.22
CA ALA A 182 8.16 -10.78 1.02
C ALA A 182 8.11 -9.32 0.54
N PHE A 183 9.26 -8.69 0.32
CA PHE A 183 9.36 -7.30 -0.16
C PHE A 183 8.69 -7.07 -1.53
N ASN A 184 8.63 -8.10 -2.37
CA ASN A 184 8.07 -8.01 -3.70
C ASN A 184 6.57 -8.35 -3.76
N THR A 185 6.04 -9.04 -2.75
CA THR A 185 4.70 -9.66 -2.84
C THR A 185 3.77 -9.32 -1.68
N LEU A 186 4.28 -8.76 -0.58
CA LEU A 186 3.49 -8.49 0.62
C LEU A 186 3.36 -6.99 0.88
N LEU A 187 2.14 -6.58 1.21
CA LEU A 187 1.83 -5.25 1.72
C LEU A 187 1.43 -5.36 3.19
N PRO A 188 2.02 -4.58 4.11
CA PRO A 188 1.60 -4.58 5.50
C PRO A 188 0.18 -4.03 5.62
N ILE A 189 -0.69 -4.71 6.36
CA ILE A 189 -2.03 -4.22 6.71
C ILE A 189 -2.20 -4.23 8.24
N SER A 190 -2.96 -3.27 8.75
CA SER A 190 -3.19 -3.13 10.18
C SER A 190 -4.14 -4.22 10.70
N SER A 191 -4.04 -4.57 11.97
CA SER A 191 -4.92 -5.57 12.60
C SER A 191 -6.40 -5.16 12.68
N ASP A 192 -6.70 -3.87 12.49
CA ASP A 192 -8.05 -3.32 12.38
C ASP A 192 -8.53 -3.15 10.93
N HIS A 193 -7.73 -3.54 9.94
CA HIS A 193 -8.13 -3.59 8.55
C HIS A 193 -9.25 -4.63 8.36
N PHE A 194 -10.27 -4.34 7.55
CA PHE A 194 -11.43 -5.21 7.34
C PHE A 194 -11.04 -6.65 7.02
N LEU A 195 -10.13 -6.85 6.06
CA LEU A 195 -9.67 -8.19 5.68
C LEU A 195 -8.86 -8.90 6.79
N ALA A 196 -8.10 -8.15 7.61
CA ALA A 196 -7.37 -8.72 8.75
C ALA A 196 -8.34 -9.18 9.84
N LEU A 197 -9.40 -8.41 10.10
CA LEU A 197 -10.48 -8.80 11.01
C LEU A 197 -11.26 -10.01 10.49
N ARG A 198 -11.56 -10.05 9.18
CA ARG A 198 -12.27 -11.17 8.54
C ARG A 198 -11.48 -12.47 8.66
N PHE A 199 -10.17 -12.42 8.45
CA PHE A 199 -9.30 -13.58 8.50
C PHE A 199 -8.92 -13.99 9.93
N GLY A 200 -8.36 -13.07 10.73
CA GLY A 200 -7.81 -13.37 12.04
C GLY A 200 -8.78 -13.27 13.22
N ARG A 201 -9.94 -12.62 13.05
CA ARG A 201 -10.94 -12.41 14.12
C ARG A 201 -12.40 -12.50 13.62
N PRO A 202 -12.79 -13.59 12.92
CA PRO A 202 -14.11 -13.70 12.29
C PRO A 202 -15.28 -13.56 13.28
N ASP A 203 -15.23 -14.24 14.44
CA ASP A 203 -16.29 -14.17 15.46
C ASP A 203 -16.50 -12.74 16.00
N TYR A 204 -15.40 -12.00 16.17
CA TYR A 204 -15.46 -10.60 16.60
C TYR A 204 -16.10 -9.74 15.52
N LEU A 205 -15.71 -9.93 14.26
CA LEU A 205 -16.24 -9.17 13.13
C LEU A 205 -17.74 -9.46 12.92
N GLU A 206 -18.18 -10.72 13.01
CA GLU A 206 -19.60 -11.09 12.96
C GLU A 206 -20.40 -10.40 14.07
N LYS A 207 -19.89 -10.43 15.32
CA LYS A 207 -20.52 -9.75 16.44
C LYS A 207 -20.64 -8.24 16.18
N GLN A 208 -19.57 -7.59 15.72
CA GLN A 208 -19.60 -6.18 15.38
C GLN A 208 -20.55 -5.88 14.22
N ALA A 209 -20.67 -6.76 13.24
CA ALA A 209 -21.61 -6.59 12.14
C ALA A 209 -23.06 -6.67 12.63
N LYS A 210 -23.36 -7.53 13.62
CA LYS A 210 -24.69 -7.63 14.24
C LYS A 210 -25.03 -6.44 15.13
N GLU A 211 -24.10 -6.00 15.97
CA GLU A 211 -24.31 -4.90 16.94
C GLU A 211 -24.24 -3.52 16.25
N ASN A 212 -23.21 -3.29 15.43
CA ASN A 212 -22.84 -2.01 14.85
C ASN A 212 -22.60 -2.12 13.32
N PRO A 213 -23.62 -2.47 12.52
CA PRO A 213 -23.45 -2.73 11.08
C PRO A 213 -22.87 -1.54 10.29
N LEU A 214 -23.15 -0.30 10.71
CA LEU A 214 -22.61 0.88 10.04
C LEU A 214 -21.10 1.03 10.21
N GLU A 215 -20.56 0.70 11.39
CA GLU A 215 -19.12 0.79 11.64
C GLU A 215 -18.36 -0.25 10.83
N VAL A 216 -18.92 -1.46 10.69
CA VAL A 216 -18.33 -2.50 9.83
C VAL A 216 -18.35 -2.06 8.35
N LEU A 217 -19.45 -1.49 7.87
CA LEU A 217 -19.51 -0.96 6.50
C LEU A 217 -18.55 0.22 6.27
N ARG A 218 -18.38 1.11 7.26
CA ARG A 218 -17.40 2.20 7.21
C ARG A 218 -15.97 1.65 7.15
N THR A 219 -15.67 0.64 7.97
CA THR A 219 -14.37 -0.04 7.99
C THR A 219 -14.09 -0.68 6.62
N LEU A 220 -15.05 -1.43 6.07
CA LEU A 220 -14.97 -2.05 4.75
C LEU A 220 -14.69 -1.01 3.66
N LEU A 221 -15.46 0.09 3.60
CA LEU A 221 -15.31 1.11 2.56
C LEU A 221 -14.04 1.97 2.73
N ARG A 222 -13.59 2.18 3.97
CA ARG A 222 -12.31 2.84 4.25
C ARG A 222 -11.14 2.01 3.70
N ASP A 223 -11.21 0.69 3.90
CA ASP A 223 -10.08 -0.22 3.65
C ASP A 223 -10.06 -0.76 2.22
N LEU A 224 -11.23 -1.14 1.68
CA LEU A 224 -11.38 -1.69 0.32
C LEU A 224 -11.72 -0.62 -0.72
N GLY A 225 -11.88 0.64 -0.30
CA GLY A 225 -12.32 1.74 -1.15
C GLY A 225 -13.81 1.69 -1.49
N PRO A 226 -14.27 2.48 -2.48
CA PRO A 226 -15.66 2.49 -2.90
C PRO A 226 -16.11 1.14 -3.46
N GLN A 227 -17.19 0.59 -2.90
CA GLN A 227 -17.74 -0.72 -3.28
C GLN A 227 -19.21 -0.59 -3.69
N THR A 228 -19.64 -1.40 -4.66
CA THR A 228 -21.06 -1.54 -4.97
C THR A 228 -21.76 -2.41 -3.93
N ALA A 229 -23.10 -2.40 -3.94
CA ALA A 229 -23.87 -3.31 -3.09
C ALA A 229 -23.62 -4.80 -3.42
N SER A 230 -23.18 -5.12 -4.64
CA SER A 230 -22.79 -6.48 -5.01
C SER A 230 -21.45 -6.83 -4.39
N ASP A 231 -20.45 -5.96 -4.53
CA ASP A 231 -19.11 -6.20 -3.99
C ASP A 231 -19.15 -6.33 -2.45
N ILE A 232 -19.92 -5.47 -1.76
CA ILE A 232 -20.14 -5.60 -0.31
C ILE A 232 -20.77 -6.94 0.05
N LYS A 233 -21.70 -7.45 -0.77
CA LYS A 233 -22.29 -8.76 -0.53
C LYS A 233 -21.25 -9.85 -0.68
N ASP A 234 -20.39 -9.79 -1.70
CA ASP A 234 -19.36 -10.79 -1.94
C ASP A 234 -18.31 -10.83 -0.82
N GLU A 235 -18.01 -9.68 -0.20
CA GLU A 235 -17.07 -9.58 0.94
C GLU A 235 -17.67 -9.96 2.32
N MET A 236 -19.00 -9.99 2.46
CA MET A 236 -19.66 -10.14 3.77
C MET A 236 -20.62 -11.32 3.88
N CYS A 237 -21.33 -11.68 2.81
CA CYS A 237 -22.30 -12.78 2.83
C CYS A 237 -21.55 -14.12 2.89
N ASP A 238 -21.93 -15.02 3.80
CA ASP A 238 -21.25 -16.28 4.15
C ASP A 238 -19.82 -16.15 4.68
N LEU A 239 -19.19 -14.97 4.60
CA LEU A 239 -17.87 -14.70 5.15
C LEU A 239 -17.91 -14.00 6.51
N VAL A 240 -18.95 -13.20 6.77
CA VAL A 240 -19.14 -12.44 8.01
C VAL A 240 -20.57 -12.61 8.53
N ILE A 241 -21.56 -12.55 7.64
CA ILE A 241 -22.97 -12.75 7.97
C ILE A 241 -23.47 -14.00 7.24
N PRO A 242 -24.09 -14.97 7.93
CA PRO A 242 -24.70 -16.14 7.29
C PRO A 242 -25.66 -15.76 6.16
N ALA A 243 -25.65 -16.48 5.02
CA ALA A 243 -26.47 -16.13 3.85
C ALA A 243 -27.97 -16.07 4.13
N ASP A 244 -28.49 -16.89 5.03
CA ASP A 244 -29.89 -16.90 5.43
C ASP A 244 -30.28 -15.65 6.26
N GLU A 245 -29.33 -15.05 6.98
CA GLU A 245 -29.50 -13.79 7.71
C GLU A 245 -29.26 -12.54 6.84
N TRP A 246 -28.55 -12.68 5.71
CA TRP A 246 -28.07 -11.57 4.89
C TRP A 246 -29.15 -10.55 4.50
N VAL A 247 -30.28 -11.01 3.95
CA VAL A 247 -31.34 -10.10 3.44
C VAL A 247 -31.87 -9.20 4.55
N LYS A 248 -32.12 -9.77 5.73
CA LYS A 248 -32.61 -9.04 6.91
C LYS A 248 -31.55 -8.09 7.46
N TRP A 249 -30.30 -8.55 7.54
CA TRP A 249 -29.17 -7.75 7.98
C TRP A 249 -28.97 -6.53 7.07
N TRP A 250 -28.91 -6.74 5.75
CA TRP A 250 -28.68 -5.70 4.75
C TRP A 250 -29.78 -4.63 4.74
N GLN A 251 -31.05 -5.04 4.87
CA GLN A 251 -32.16 -4.09 5.00
C GLN A 251 -32.00 -3.20 6.25
N THR A 252 -31.62 -3.80 7.38
CA THR A 252 -31.39 -3.08 8.64
C THR A 252 -30.24 -2.10 8.53
N ALA A 253 -29.11 -2.53 7.97
CA ALA A 253 -27.93 -1.69 7.75
C ALA A 253 -28.25 -0.50 6.83
N ARG A 254 -28.96 -0.75 5.72
CA ARG A 254 -29.37 0.30 4.76
C ARG A 254 -30.33 1.33 5.35
N ILE A 255 -31.23 0.94 6.25
CA ILE A 255 -32.11 1.90 6.94
C ILE A 255 -31.28 2.86 7.79
N LYS A 256 -30.25 2.35 8.48
CA LYS A 256 -29.36 3.16 9.32
C LYS A 256 -28.41 4.06 8.51
N LEU A 257 -28.18 3.77 7.22
CA LEU A 257 -27.37 4.59 6.31
C LEU A 257 -28.09 5.84 5.79
N LYS A 258 -29.43 5.88 5.89
CA LYS A 258 -30.26 7.03 5.50
C LYS A 258 -30.37 8.02 6.66
#